data_AF-A0A7V9N4L9-F1
#
_entry.id   AF-A0A7V9N4L9-F1
#
_cell.length_a   1.000
_cell.length_b   1.000
_cell.length_c   1.000
_cell.angle_alpha   90.00
_cell.angle_beta   90.00
_cell.angle_gamma   90.00
#
_symmetry.space_group_name_H-M   'P 1'
#
loop_
_entity.id
_entity.type
_entity.pdbx_description
1 polymer ?
#
loop_
_entity_poly.entity_id
_entity_poly.type
_entity_poly.pdbx_seq_one_letter_code
_entity_poly.pdbx_strand_id
1 'polypeptide(L)'
;MTIGPLRMVRGDVVTWRTAAGGLFVAAAIVGLAIVVGGAAARILNPIGAVLWVACGVLLAVSVPAAQRPALGWVVAVGSGFLLGAVVRPAGLIEAVVAFAFAGVAVVLAAGDKSGGWALLAPALYLPVHLAIGIGRAILRNGGIRTEPPPTAAIVPLAMLLAAAVAGALAATLIRRSVATKSSL
;
A
#
# COMPACT_ATOMS: atom_id res chain seq x y z
N MET A 1 16.45 30.55 8.60
CA MET A 1 15.15 29.86 8.74
C MET A 1 15.44 28.42 9.11
N THR A 2 15.50 28.12 10.41
CA THR A 2 15.73 26.78 10.94
C THR A 2 14.41 26.03 10.90
N ILE A 3 14.29 25.06 9.99
CA ILE A 3 13.16 24.13 9.98
C ILE A 3 13.31 23.30 11.26
N GLY A 4 12.48 23.58 12.26
CA GLY A 4 12.47 22.83 13.51
C GLY A 4 12.27 21.33 13.21
N PRO A 5 12.85 20.43 14.02
CA PRO A 5 12.71 19.00 13.78
C PRO A 5 11.22 18.66 13.81
N LEU A 6 10.69 18.26 12.65
CA LEU A 6 9.37 17.66 12.54
C LEU A 6 9.40 16.37 13.38
N ARG A 7 9.07 16.50 14.67
CA ARG A 7 8.80 15.35 15.54
C ARG A 7 7.53 14.70 15.03
N MET A 8 7.67 13.82 14.04
CA MET A 8 6.61 12.90 13.68
C MET A 8 6.39 11.97 14.86
N VAL A 9 5.35 12.25 15.65
CA VAL A 9 4.94 11.41 16.77
C VAL A 9 4.31 10.16 16.17
N ARG A 10 4.99 9.02 16.30
CA ARG A 10 4.43 7.72 15.92
C ARG A 10 3.10 7.53 16.63
N GLY A 11 2.04 7.20 15.88
CA GLY A 11 0.69 7.04 16.42
C GLY A 11 -0.19 8.28 16.39
N ASP A 12 0.25 9.40 15.80
CA ASP A 12 -0.67 10.49 15.47
C ASP A 12 -1.73 10.01 14.44
N VAL A 13 -2.97 9.97 14.90
CA VAL A 13 -4.14 9.53 14.12
C VAL A 13 -4.35 10.38 12.89
N VAL A 14 -4.08 11.69 12.97
CA VAL A 14 -4.25 12.61 11.85
C VAL A 14 -3.20 12.31 10.78
N THR A 15 -1.94 12.15 11.18
CA THR A 15 -0.84 11.92 10.24
C THR A 15 -1.01 10.62 9.44
N TRP A 16 -1.28 9.47 10.09
CA TRP A 16 -1.39 8.21 9.34
C TRP A 16 -2.65 8.14 8.46
N ARG A 17 -3.76 8.77 8.89
CA ARG A 17 -4.97 8.89 8.06
C ARG A 17 -4.74 9.79 6.85
N THR A 18 -3.98 10.86 7.03
CA THR A 18 -3.57 11.75 5.93
C THR A 18 -2.69 11.00 4.94
N ALA A 19 -1.73 10.22 5.43
CA ALA A 19 -0.90 9.35 4.59
C ALA A 19 -1.72 8.31 3.82
N ALA A 20 -2.68 7.67 4.49
CA ALA A 20 -3.62 6.75 3.84
C ALA A 20 -4.44 7.46 2.76
N GLY A 21 -5.04 8.61 3.05
CA GLY A 21 -5.78 9.42 2.09
C GLY A 21 -4.93 9.83 0.89
N GLY A 22 -3.67 10.20 1.12
CA GLY A 22 -2.70 10.51 0.07
C GLY A 22 -2.39 9.31 -0.84
N LEU A 23 -2.34 8.08 -0.30
CA LEU A 23 -2.23 6.86 -1.13
C LEU A 23 -3.45 6.68 -2.05
N PHE A 24 -4.67 6.94 -1.55
CA PHE A 24 -5.89 6.89 -2.38
C PHE A 24 -5.88 7.96 -3.49
N VAL A 25 -5.41 9.17 -3.18
CA VAL A 25 -5.23 10.23 -4.18
C VAL A 25 -4.17 9.83 -5.22
N ALA A 26 -3.04 9.28 -4.78
CA ALA A 26 -2.00 8.77 -5.68
C ALA A 26 -2.55 7.68 -6.61
N ALA A 27 -3.35 6.75 -6.08
CA ALA A 27 -4.02 5.71 -6.88
C ALA A 27 -4.99 6.29 -7.91
N ALA A 28 -5.78 7.30 -7.54
CA ALA A 28 -6.66 7.97 -8.49
C ALA A 28 -5.88 8.68 -9.60
N ILE A 29 -4.75 9.33 -9.29
CA ILE A 29 -3.88 9.98 -10.28
C ILE A 29 -3.28 8.95 -11.25
N VAL A 30 -2.77 7.83 -10.73
CA VAL A 30 -2.23 6.73 -11.57
C VAL A 30 -3.33 6.13 -12.45
N GLY A 31 -4.53 5.90 -11.89
CA GLY A 31 -5.68 5.41 -12.67
C GLY A 31 -6.09 6.38 -13.78
N LEU A 32 -6.15 7.69 -13.47
CA LEU A 32 -6.45 8.72 -14.45
C LEU A 32 -5.39 8.79 -15.56
N ALA A 33 -4.11 8.63 -15.22
CA ALA A 33 -3.01 8.57 -16.19
C ALA A 33 -3.21 7.45 -17.22
N ILE A 34 -3.70 6.28 -16.76
CA ILE A 34 -4.00 5.13 -17.63
C ILE A 34 -5.18 5.42 -18.56
N VAL A 35 -6.23 6.09 -18.06
CA VAL A 35 -7.43 6.40 -18.84
C VAL A 35 -7.15 7.45 -19.92
N VAL A 36 -6.43 8.52 -19.59
CA VAL A 36 -6.20 9.64 -20.53
C VAL A 36 -5.13 9.30 -21.57
N GLY A 37 -4.11 8.52 -21.20
CA GLY A 37 -3.02 8.13 -22.09
C GLY A 37 -2.16 9.30 -22.60
N GLY A 38 -1.34 9.03 -23.62
CA GLY A 38 -0.60 10.05 -24.37
C GLY A 38 0.33 10.95 -23.53
N ALA A 39 0.36 12.24 -23.87
CA ALA A 39 1.21 13.23 -23.20
C ALA A 39 0.80 13.48 -21.73
N ALA A 40 -0.50 13.45 -21.43
CA ALA A 40 -1.01 13.63 -20.08
C ALA A 40 -0.52 12.51 -19.14
N ALA A 41 -0.52 11.26 -19.61
CA ALA A 41 0.00 10.13 -18.84
C ALA A 41 1.48 10.28 -18.46
N ARG A 42 2.30 10.90 -19.32
CA ARG A 42 3.73 11.15 -19.06
C ARG A 42 3.97 12.12 -17.91
N ILE A 43 3.00 12.99 -17.62
CA ILE A 43 3.06 13.96 -16.51
C ILE A 43 2.43 13.37 -15.25
N LEU A 44 1.25 12.73 -15.39
CA LEU A 44 0.50 12.19 -14.26
C LEU A 44 1.19 10.99 -13.60
N ASN A 45 1.85 10.11 -14.37
CA ASN A 45 2.51 8.92 -13.83
C ASN A 45 3.63 9.26 -12.82
N PRO A 46 4.60 10.14 -13.12
CA PRO A 46 5.60 10.56 -12.15
C PRO A 46 4.99 11.19 -10.89
N ILE A 47 3.98 12.05 -11.04
CA ILE A 47 3.30 12.71 -9.91
C ILE A 47 2.65 11.66 -9.01
N GLY A 48 1.88 10.74 -9.60
CA GLY A 48 1.23 9.65 -8.89
C GLY A 48 2.25 8.76 -8.18
N ALA A 49 3.36 8.41 -8.84
CA ALA A 49 4.42 7.59 -8.26
C ALA A 49 5.13 8.28 -7.08
N VAL A 50 5.49 9.56 -7.21
CA VAL A 50 6.13 10.34 -6.13
C VAL A 50 5.19 10.47 -4.95
N LEU A 51 3.92 10.80 -5.19
CA LEU A 51 2.92 10.91 -4.14
C LEU A 51 2.70 9.56 -3.43
N TRP A 52 2.65 8.46 -4.18
CA TRP A 52 2.54 7.12 -3.62
C TRP A 52 3.68 6.79 -2.68
N VAL A 53 4.92 7.03 -3.11
CA VAL A 53 6.12 6.76 -2.32
C VAL A 53 6.15 7.66 -1.09
N ALA A 54 5.91 8.97 -1.24
CA ALA A 54 5.90 9.92 -0.13
C ALA A 54 4.85 9.55 0.93
N CYS A 55 3.63 9.23 0.50
CA CYS A 55 2.55 8.80 1.39
C CYS A 55 2.83 7.43 2.00
N GLY A 56 3.44 6.50 1.26
CA GLY A 56 3.87 5.20 1.78
C GLY A 56 4.93 5.31 2.87
N VAL A 57 5.93 6.17 2.68
CA VAL A 57 6.95 6.48 3.70
C VAL A 57 6.31 7.16 4.91
N LEU A 58 5.44 8.15 4.69
CA LEU A 58 4.74 8.81 5.78
C LEU A 58 3.87 7.82 6.57
N LEU A 59 3.17 6.92 5.89
CA LEU A 59 2.39 5.86 6.51
C LEU A 59 3.28 4.93 7.35
N ALA A 60 4.42 4.48 6.80
CA ALA A 60 5.39 3.61 7.47
C ALA A 60 5.88 4.19 8.81
N VAL A 61 6.11 5.50 8.88
CA VAL A 61 6.62 6.15 10.10
C VAL A 61 5.51 6.58 11.07
N SER A 62 4.29 6.80 10.57
CA SER A 62 3.16 7.30 11.38
C SER A 62 2.18 6.24 11.85
N VAL A 63 2.22 5.03 11.29
CA VAL A 63 1.28 3.95 11.63
C VAL A 63 1.26 3.69 13.15
N PRO A 64 0.07 3.44 13.75
CA PRO A 64 -0.04 3.21 15.19
C PRO A 64 0.84 2.07 15.68
N ALA A 65 1.24 2.14 16.96
CA ALA A 65 2.03 1.08 17.59
C ALA A 65 1.27 -0.26 17.56
N ALA A 66 1.97 -1.30 17.14
CA ALA A 66 1.44 -2.67 17.09
C ALA A 66 2.07 -3.54 18.19
N GLN A 67 1.46 -4.69 18.47
CA GLN A 67 1.94 -5.61 19.52
C GLN A 67 3.25 -6.29 19.12
N ARG A 68 3.42 -6.60 17.82
CA ARG A 68 4.55 -7.34 17.24
C ARG A 68 5.07 -6.62 15.99
N PRO A 69 5.62 -5.41 16.13
CA PRO A 69 5.95 -4.56 14.98
C PRO A 69 6.99 -5.20 14.05
N ALA A 70 7.96 -5.94 14.59
CA ALA A 70 8.97 -6.63 13.78
C ALA A 70 8.32 -7.68 12.85
N LEU A 71 7.41 -8.52 13.38
CA LEU A 71 6.71 -9.52 12.58
C LEU A 71 5.77 -8.86 11.56
N GLY A 72 5.09 -7.79 11.95
CA GLY A 72 4.28 -6.96 11.04
C GLY A 72 5.08 -6.44 9.86
N TRP A 73 6.29 -5.92 10.10
CA TRP A 73 7.19 -5.44 9.05
C TRP A 73 7.67 -6.56 8.13
N VAL A 74 8.07 -7.71 8.69
CA VAL A 74 8.48 -8.88 7.89
C VAL A 74 7.36 -9.31 6.95
N VAL A 75 6.12 -9.39 7.44
CA VAL A 75 4.97 -9.77 6.62
C VAL A 75 4.59 -8.67 5.63
N ALA A 76 4.69 -7.39 5.99
CA ALA A 76 4.41 -6.27 5.07
C ALA A 76 5.40 -6.20 3.91
N VAL A 77 6.70 -6.32 4.20
CA VAL A 77 7.75 -6.36 3.18
C VAL A 77 7.66 -7.63 2.34
N GLY A 78 7.50 -8.78 2.98
CA GLY A 78 7.37 -10.07 2.30
C GLY A 78 6.15 -10.11 1.37
N SER A 79 4.99 -9.62 1.83
CA SER A 79 3.78 -9.52 0.99
C SER A 79 3.95 -8.48 -0.13
N GLY A 80 4.50 -7.29 0.14
CA GLY A 80 4.80 -6.30 -0.89
C GLY A 80 5.71 -6.86 -1.99
N PHE A 81 6.72 -7.65 -1.61
CA PHE A 81 7.62 -8.31 -2.56
C PHE A 81 6.93 -9.42 -3.35
N LEU A 82 6.23 -10.33 -2.67
CA LEU A 82 5.52 -11.44 -3.31
C LEU A 82 4.46 -10.93 -4.29
N LEU A 83 3.66 -9.95 -3.88
CA LEU A 83 2.64 -9.34 -4.72
C LEU A 83 3.28 -8.60 -5.90
N GLY A 84 4.36 -7.85 -5.68
CA GLY A 84 5.08 -7.15 -6.75
C GLY A 84 5.68 -8.11 -7.80
N ALA A 85 6.06 -9.32 -7.39
CA ALA A 85 6.61 -10.35 -8.26
C ALA A 85 5.55 -11.18 -9.00
N VAL A 86 4.40 -11.45 -8.36
CA VAL A 86 3.41 -12.44 -8.85
C VAL A 86 2.16 -11.78 -9.41
N VAL A 87 1.60 -10.77 -8.73
CA VAL A 87 0.31 -10.20 -9.10
C VAL A 87 0.46 -9.33 -10.33
N ARG A 88 -0.29 -9.67 -11.37
CA ARG A 88 -0.30 -8.91 -12.61
C ARG A 88 -1.32 -7.77 -12.52
N PRO A 89 -0.98 -6.55 -13.00
CA PRO A 89 -1.91 -5.41 -13.03
C PRO A 89 -3.19 -5.62 -13.87
N ALA A 90 -3.33 -6.73 -14.59
CA ALA A 90 -4.46 -7.02 -15.46
C ALA A 90 -5.61 -7.78 -14.76
N GLY A 91 -5.35 -8.41 -13.62
CA GLY A 91 -6.34 -9.22 -12.90
C GLY A 91 -6.97 -8.46 -11.74
N LEU A 92 -8.09 -7.76 -11.96
CA LEU A 92 -8.78 -7.02 -10.89
C LEU A 92 -9.16 -7.94 -9.71
N ILE A 93 -9.72 -9.11 -10.00
CA ILE A 93 -10.12 -10.10 -8.99
C ILE A 93 -8.90 -10.63 -8.23
N GLU A 94 -7.84 -10.98 -8.96
CA GLU A 94 -6.58 -11.46 -8.37
C GLU A 94 -5.98 -10.41 -7.44
N ALA A 95 -5.94 -9.14 -7.86
CA ALA A 95 -5.46 -8.04 -7.03
C ALA A 95 -6.33 -7.87 -5.78
N VAL A 96 -7.66 -7.80 -5.91
CA VAL A 96 -8.57 -7.63 -4.77
C VAL A 96 -8.36 -8.75 -3.75
N VAL A 97 -8.34 -10.01 -4.19
CA VAL A 97 -8.17 -11.17 -3.31
C VAL A 97 -6.79 -11.16 -2.65
N ALA A 98 -5.73 -10.96 -3.43
CA ALA A 98 -4.36 -11.03 -2.92
C ALA A 98 -4.06 -9.89 -1.93
N PHE A 99 -4.52 -8.66 -2.20
CA PHE A 99 -4.34 -7.53 -1.31
C PHE A 99 -5.24 -7.57 -0.07
N ALA A 100 -6.45 -8.16 -0.17
CA ALA A 100 -7.26 -8.43 1.01
C ALA A 100 -6.54 -9.41 1.96
N PHE A 101 -6.02 -10.53 1.43
CA PHE A 101 -5.26 -11.49 2.24
C PHE A 101 -3.99 -10.90 2.82
N ALA A 102 -3.23 -10.13 2.03
CA ALA A 102 -2.03 -9.45 2.54
C ALA A 102 -2.37 -8.45 3.65
N GLY A 103 -3.43 -7.65 3.50
CA GLY A 103 -3.90 -6.73 4.52
C GLY A 103 -4.26 -7.43 5.83
N VAL A 104 -4.99 -8.55 5.75
CA VAL A 104 -5.31 -9.39 6.92
C VAL A 104 -4.04 -9.95 7.55
N ALA A 105 -3.16 -10.56 6.75
CA ALA A 105 -1.93 -11.18 7.23
C ALA A 105 -1.05 -10.16 7.98
N VAL A 106 -0.86 -8.97 7.42
CA VAL A 106 -0.06 -7.90 8.04
C VAL A 106 -0.67 -7.46 9.37
N VAL A 107 -1.99 -7.23 9.43
CA VAL A 107 -2.67 -6.81 10.66
C VAL A 107 -2.60 -7.88 11.76
N LEU A 108 -2.86 -9.14 11.41
CA LEU A 108 -2.79 -10.26 12.36
C LEU A 108 -1.35 -10.48 12.86
N ALA A 109 -0.37 -10.44 11.96
CA ALA A 109 1.03 -10.62 12.29
C ALA A 109 1.57 -9.50 13.18
N ALA A 110 1.18 -8.24 12.89
CA ALA A 110 1.53 -7.08 13.72
C ALA A 110 0.77 -7.09 15.06
N GLY A 111 -0.39 -7.73 15.14
CA GLY A 111 -1.33 -7.56 16.25
C GLY A 111 -1.88 -6.13 16.31
N ASP A 112 -2.10 -5.51 15.14
CA ASP A 112 -2.53 -4.13 15.00
C ASP A 112 -4.04 -3.99 15.30
N LYS A 113 -4.39 -3.13 16.26
CA LYS A 113 -5.77 -2.82 16.62
C LYS A 113 -6.38 -1.71 15.77
N SER A 114 -5.58 -0.95 15.01
CA SER A 114 -6.05 0.17 14.20
C SER A 114 -6.51 -0.27 12.79
N GLY A 115 -5.89 -1.30 12.23
CA GLY A 115 -6.06 -1.71 10.84
C GLY A 115 -5.17 -0.93 9.85
N GLY A 116 -4.49 0.12 10.31
CA GLY A 116 -3.64 0.97 9.48
C GLY A 116 -2.44 0.23 8.88
N TRP A 117 -1.95 -0.82 9.56
CA TRP A 117 -0.84 -1.63 9.07
C TRP A 117 -1.17 -2.36 7.76
N ALA A 118 -2.45 -2.63 7.48
CA ALA A 118 -2.87 -3.31 6.25
C ALA A 118 -2.46 -2.58 4.98
N LEU A 119 -2.41 -1.24 5.03
CA LEU A 119 -2.07 -0.39 3.90
C LEU A 119 -0.57 -0.42 3.56
N LEU A 120 0.28 -0.98 4.42
CA LEU A 120 1.71 -1.13 4.12
C LEU A 120 1.96 -2.09 2.95
N ALA A 121 1.13 -3.13 2.78
CA ALA A 121 1.25 -4.06 1.66
C ALA A 121 1.07 -3.37 0.28
N PRO A 122 -0.05 -2.65 0.01
CA PRO A 122 -0.17 -1.88 -1.24
C PRO A 122 0.79 -0.69 -1.32
N ALA A 123 1.18 -0.07 -0.20
CA ALA A 123 2.19 0.99 -0.21
C ALA A 123 3.56 0.49 -0.72
N LEU A 124 3.96 -0.72 -0.30
CA LEU A 124 5.23 -1.35 -0.68
C LEU A 124 5.18 -2.03 -2.06
N TYR A 125 4.00 -2.42 -2.53
CA TYR A 125 3.83 -3.05 -3.83
C TYR A 125 4.38 -2.20 -4.98
N LEU A 126 4.02 -0.92 -5.06
CA LEU A 126 4.39 -0.09 -6.22
C LEU A 126 5.91 0.09 -6.36
N PRO A 127 6.67 0.47 -5.30
CA PRO A 127 8.13 0.51 -5.38
C PRO A 127 8.76 -0.82 -5.81
N VAL A 128 8.28 -1.95 -5.28
CA VAL A 128 8.82 -3.27 -5.61
C VAL A 128 8.49 -3.65 -7.06
N HIS A 129 7.25 -3.44 -7.48
CA HIS A 129 6.81 -3.73 -8.85
C HIS A 129 7.61 -2.93 -9.88
N LEU A 130 7.86 -1.64 -9.61
CA LEU A 130 8.71 -0.79 -10.45
C LEU A 130 10.16 -1.26 -10.48
N ALA A 131 10.75 -1.60 -9.32
CA ALA A 131 12.11 -2.11 -9.25
C ALA A 131 12.28 -3.41 -10.06
N ILE A 132 11.31 -4.35 -9.95
CA ILE A 132 11.30 -5.60 -10.72
C ILE A 132 11.14 -5.31 -12.23
N GLY A 133 10.24 -4.40 -12.60
CA GLY A 133 10.02 -4.00 -13.99
C GLY A 133 11.26 -3.40 -14.64
N ILE A 134 11.91 -2.46 -13.95
CA ILE A 134 13.17 -1.82 -14.38
C ILE A 134 14.27 -2.87 -14.49
N GLY A 135 14.47 -3.70 -13.47
CA GLY A 135 15.49 -4.75 -13.48
C GLY A 135 15.31 -5.72 -14.64
N ARG A 136 14.06 -6.14 -14.93
CA ARG A 136 13.75 -7.01 -16.06
C ARG A 136 13.99 -6.35 -17.41
N ALA A 137 13.71 -5.04 -17.54
CA ALA A 137 13.96 -4.30 -18.77
C ALA A 137 15.47 -4.18 -19.07
N ILE A 138 16.27 -3.88 -18.04
CA ILE A 138 17.74 -3.82 -18.13
C ILE A 138 18.30 -5.19 -18.54
N LEU A 139 17.87 -6.27 -17.88
CA LEU A 139 18.37 -7.63 -18.19
C LEU A 139 17.99 -8.13 -19.59
N ARG A 140 16.93 -7.59 -20.19
CA ARG A 140 16.43 -8.04 -21.50
C ARG A 140 16.76 -7.07 -22.64
N ASN A 141 17.49 -5.99 -22.38
CA ASN A 141 17.73 -4.89 -23.33
C ASN A 141 16.44 -4.42 -24.05
N GLY A 142 15.31 -4.45 -23.34
CA GLY A 142 13.99 -4.22 -23.90
C GLY A 142 13.34 -2.96 -23.34
N GLY A 143 12.45 -2.34 -24.11
CA GLY A 143 11.61 -1.25 -23.63
C GLY A 143 10.62 -1.71 -22.56
N ILE A 144 10.35 -0.86 -21.57
CA ILE A 144 9.22 -1.05 -20.65
C ILE A 144 7.95 -0.88 -21.49
N ARG A 145 7.06 -1.89 -21.51
CA ARG A 145 5.72 -1.72 -22.11
C ARG A 145 4.96 -0.67 -21.30
N THR A 146 4.64 0.46 -21.92
CA THR A 146 4.03 1.63 -21.27
C THR A 146 2.51 1.68 -21.40
N GLU A 147 1.89 0.74 -22.10
CA GLU A 147 0.45 0.72 -22.34
C GLU A 147 -0.21 -0.41 -21.55
N PRO A 148 -0.70 -0.13 -20.33
CA PRO A 148 -1.48 -1.09 -19.56
C PRO A 148 -2.91 -1.22 -20.14
N PRO A 149 -3.58 -2.36 -19.95
CA PRO A 149 -4.98 -2.52 -20.34
C PRO A 149 -5.87 -1.53 -19.57
N PRO A 150 -7.03 -1.09 -20.12
CA PRO A 150 -7.91 -0.12 -19.45
C PRO A 150 -8.36 -0.57 -18.05
N THR A 151 -8.49 -1.87 -17.84
CA THR A 151 -8.83 -2.46 -16.52
C THR A 151 -7.80 -2.16 -15.44
N ALA A 152 -6.54 -1.91 -15.80
CA ALA A 152 -5.48 -1.56 -14.87
C ALA A 152 -5.68 -0.19 -14.21
N ALA A 153 -6.52 0.69 -14.78
CA ALA A 153 -6.79 2.01 -14.22
C ALA A 153 -7.40 1.94 -12.80
N ILE A 154 -8.23 0.93 -12.54
CA ILE A 154 -8.97 0.80 -11.28
C ILE A 154 -8.19 -0.04 -10.26
N VAL A 155 -7.25 -0.86 -10.72
CA VAL A 155 -6.51 -1.82 -9.88
C VAL A 155 -5.81 -1.15 -8.69
N PRO A 156 -5.12 0.00 -8.82
CA PRO A 156 -4.47 0.64 -7.68
C PRO A 156 -5.44 1.07 -6.58
N LEU A 157 -6.64 1.50 -6.96
CA LEU A 157 -7.67 1.88 -6.00
C LEU A 157 -8.28 0.63 -5.35
N ALA A 158 -8.57 -0.40 -6.15
CA ALA A 158 -9.14 -1.65 -5.69
C ALA A 158 -8.23 -2.37 -4.68
N MET A 159 -6.91 -2.38 -4.90
CA MET A 159 -5.97 -3.00 -3.96
C MET A 159 -5.91 -2.26 -2.62
N LEU A 160 -5.93 -0.92 -2.62
CA LEU A 160 -5.97 -0.13 -1.40
C LEU A 160 -7.27 -0.35 -0.62
N LEU A 161 -8.41 -0.35 -1.31
CA LEU A 161 -9.72 -0.62 -0.70
C LEU A 161 -9.79 -2.04 -0.12
N ALA A 162 -9.35 -3.04 -0.88
CA ALA A 162 -9.36 -4.43 -0.44
C ALA A 162 -8.51 -4.63 0.83
N ALA A 163 -7.28 -4.11 0.84
CA ALA A 163 -6.40 -4.16 2.00
C ALA A 163 -7.00 -3.40 3.20
N ALA A 164 -7.54 -2.19 2.98
CA ALA A 164 -8.14 -1.38 4.03
C ALA A 164 -9.35 -2.05 4.68
N VAL A 165 -10.28 -2.56 3.89
CA VAL A 165 -11.50 -3.22 4.39
C VAL A 165 -11.14 -4.51 5.11
N ALA A 166 -10.33 -5.38 4.49
CA ALA A 166 -9.96 -6.65 5.09
C ALA A 166 -9.10 -6.47 6.36
N GLY A 167 -8.19 -5.49 6.35
CA GLY A 167 -7.40 -5.09 7.51
C GLY A 167 -8.24 -4.53 8.66
N ALA A 168 -9.23 -3.69 8.35
CA ALA A 168 -10.17 -3.18 9.34
C ALA A 168 -10.98 -4.32 9.99
N LEU A 169 -11.43 -5.29 9.19
CA LEU A 169 -12.10 -6.49 9.70
C LEU A 169 -11.18 -7.30 10.62
N ALA A 170 -9.94 -7.59 10.21
CA ALA A 170 -8.96 -8.28 11.05
C ALA A 170 -8.70 -7.54 12.38
N ALA A 171 -8.58 -6.22 12.33
CA ALA A 171 -8.40 -5.40 13.52
C ALA A 171 -9.61 -5.47 14.47
N THR A 172 -10.84 -5.57 13.95
CA THR A 172 -12.04 -5.78 14.79
C THR A 172 -11.97 -7.10 15.57
N LEU A 173 -11.48 -8.18 14.93
CA LEU A 173 -11.35 -9.49 15.57
C LEU A 173 -10.31 -9.45 16.70
N ILE A 174 -9.18 -8.79 16.48
CA ILE A 174 -8.15 -8.60 17.51
C ILE A 174 -8.72 -7.82 18.70
N ARG A 175 -9.44 -6.71 18.46
CA ARG A 175 -10.06 -5.92 19.53
C ARG A 175 -11.03 -6.74 20.38
N ARG A 176 -11.87 -7.58 19.74
CA ARG A 176 -12.80 -8.47 20.42
C ARG A 176 -12.09 -9.52 21.28
N SER A 177 -11.05 -10.16 20.76
CA SER A 177 -10.31 -11.19 21.50
C SER A 177 -9.67 -10.70 22.79
N VAL A 178 -9.25 -9.43 22.83
CA VAL A 178 -8.67 -8.81 24.03
C VAL A 178 -9.74 -8.49 25.07
N ALA A 179 -10.93 -8.04 24.65
CA ALA A 179 -12.04 -7.75 25.56
C ALA A 179 -12.49 -9.01 26.32
N THR A 180 -12.61 -10.15 25.63
CA THR A 180 -13.01 -11.43 26.25
C THR A 180 -11.98 -11.96 27.25
N LYS A 181 -10.68 -11.73 27.03
CA LYS A 181 -9.64 -12.15 27.98
C LYS A 181 -9.61 -11.31 29.26
N SER A 182 -10.19 -10.10 29.25
CA SER A 182 -10.23 -9.22 30.42
C SER A 182 -11.41 -9.48 31.35
N SER A 183 -12.38 -10.29 30.93
CA SER A 183 -13.60 -10.63 31.68
C SER A 183 -13.56 -12.01 32.33
N LEU A 184 -12.44 -12.73 32.18
CA LEU A 184 -12.14 -14.03 32.81
C LEU A 184 -11.04 -13.82 33.85
#